data_AF-A0A352KZ33-F1
#
_entry.id   AF-A0A352KZ33-F1
#
_cell.length_a   1.000
_cell.length_b   1.000
_cell.length_c   1.000
_cell.angle_alpha   90.00
_cell.angle_beta   90.00
_cell.angle_gamma   90.00
#
_symmetry.space_group_name_H-M   'P 1'
#
loop_
_entity.id
_entity.type
_entity.pdbx_description
1 polymer ?
#
loop_
_entity_poly.entity_id
_entity_poly.type
_entity_poly.pdbx_seq_one_letter_code
_entity_poly.pdbx_strand_id
1 'polypeptide(L)'
;MSGILGETLVSLKDACGLVPGRKKLGLPTIQRWRLDGVRGVRLETTLVAGRRFTSREAIERFLESVNRAADGEALPSGVRQSRRAGMAEAAQVALRAELQGHRS
;
A
#
# COMPACT_ATOMS: atom_id res chain seq x y z
N MET A 1 13.52 7.42 -7.02
CA MET A 1 12.14 7.05 -7.41
C MET A 1 12.01 5.54 -7.32
N SER A 2 11.86 5.01 -6.11
CA SER A 2 11.60 3.57 -5.92
C SER A 2 10.10 3.36 -5.83
N GLY A 3 9.55 2.52 -6.69
CA GLY A 3 8.13 2.15 -6.62
C GLY A 3 7.85 1.19 -5.45
N ILE A 4 6.57 0.97 -5.15
CA ILE A 4 6.06 0.11 -4.06
C ILE A 4 6.68 -1.30 -3.96
N LEU A 5 7.30 -1.77 -5.04
CA LEU A 5 7.91 -3.10 -5.13
C LEU A 5 9.27 -3.18 -4.41
N GLY A 6 9.96 -2.05 -4.18
CA GLY A 6 11.17 -2.01 -3.34
C GLY A 6 10.91 -1.87 -1.84
N GLU A 7 9.64 -1.92 -1.43
CA GLU A 7 9.19 -1.62 -0.07
C GLU A 7 8.75 -2.88 0.68
N THR A 8 8.41 -2.72 1.97
CA THR A 8 7.96 -3.83 2.81
C THR A 8 6.51 -4.20 2.46
N LEU A 9 6.34 -5.11 1.49
CA LEU A 9 5.02 -5.55 1.03
C LEU A 9 4.25 -6.32 2.10
N VAL A 10 2.97 -6.00 2.22
CA VAL A 10 2.00 -6.60 3.13
C VAL A 10 0.67 -6.85 2.42
N SER A 11 -0.06 -7.87 2.86
CA SER A 11 -1.38 -8.15 2.31
C SER A 11 -2.38 -7.05 2.71
N LEU A 12 -3.45 -6.87 1.94
CA LEU A 12 -4.51 -5.92 2.31
C LEU A 12 -5.18 -6.25 3.66
N LYS A 13 -5.12 -7.52 4.09
CA LYS A 13 -5.65 -7.95 5.39
C LYS A 13 -4.72 -7.53 6.53
N ASP A 14 -3.41 -7.64 6.34
CA ASP A 14 -2.42 -7.28 7.35
C ASP A 14 -2.26 -5.75 7.45
N ALA A 15 -2.45 -5.04 6.34
CA ALA A 15 -2.49 -3.57 6.28
C ALA A 15 -3.49 -2.96 7.29
N CYS A 16 -4.60 -3.65 7.57
CA CYS A 16 -5.58 -3.23 8.58
C CYS A 16 -5.00 -3.05 9.98
N GLY A 17 -3.94 -3.80 10.31
CA GLY A 17 -3.25 -3.73 11.61
C GLY A 17 -2.09 -2.73 11.64
N LEU A 18 -1.71 -2.17 10.50
CA LEU A 18 -0.62 -1.19 10.41
C LEU A 18 -1.11 0.25 10.61
N VAL A 19 -2.39 0.51 10.37
CA VAL A 19 -2.97 1.83 10.57
C VAL A 19 -3.15 2.07 12.07
N PRO A 20 -2.53 3.12 12.64
CA PRO A 20 -2.66 3.43 14.04
C PRO A 20 -4.11 3.83 14.37
N GLY A 21 -4.65 3.28 15.46
CA GLY A 21 -6.02 3.55 15.90
C GLY A 21 -6.44 2.65 17.05
N ARG A 22 -7.48 3.04 17.78
CA ARG A 22 -8.00 2.30 18.95
C ARG A 22 -8.52 0.90 18.60
N LYS A 23 -8.94 0.68 17.36
CA LYS A 23 -9.40 -0.62 16.82
C LYS A 23 -8.72 -0.86 15.47
N LYS A 24 -8.48 -2.13 15.14
CA LYS A 24 -8.01 -2.53 13.81
C LYS A 24 -8.98 -2.00 12.75
N LEU A 25 -8.43 -1.49 11.66
CA LEU A 25 -9.24 -0.97 10.56
C LEU A 25 -9.98 -2.13 9.88
N GLY A 26 -11.20 -1.89 9.39
CA GLY A 26 -11.93 -2.87 8.61
C GLY A 26 -11.30 -3.05 7.22
N LEU A 27 -11.26 -4.29 6.73
CA LEU A 27 -10.86 -4.59 5.34
C LEU A 27 -11.66 -3.80 4.28
N PRO A 28 -12.98 -3.55 4.44
CA PRO A 28 -13.72 -2.72 3.49
C PRO A 28 -13.16 -1.29 3.36
N THR A 29 -12.58 -0.74 4.43
CA THR A 29 -11.99 0.61 4.40
C THR A 29 -10.72 0.62 3.56
N ILE A 30 -9.82 -0.36 3.74
CA ILE A 30 -8.62 -0.52 2.90
C ILE A 30 -9.00 -0.71 1.42
N GLN A 31 -10.04 -1.52 1.15
CA GLN A 31 -10.54 -1.71 -0.22
C GLN A 31 -11.03 -0.41 -0.84
N ARG A 32 -11.78 0.41 -0.07
CA ARG A 32 -12.24 1.73 -0.51
C ARG A 32 -11.07 2.66 -0.80
N TRP A 33 -10.08 2.74 0.09
CA TRP A 33 -8.90 3.60 -0.11
C TRP A 33 -8.12 3.25 -1.39
N ARG A 34 -8.09 1.97 -1.75
CA ARG A 34 -7.50 1.51 -3.00
C ARG A 34 -8.37 1.84 -4.22
N LEU A 35 -9.66 1.54 -4.15
CA LEU A 35 -10.59 1.63 -5.30
C LEU A 35 -10.98 3.07 -5.62
N ASP A 36 -11.34 3.82 -4.59
CA ASP A 36 -11.93 5.15 -4.70
C ASP A 36 -11.00 6.21 -4.12
N GLY A 37 -10.24 5.84 -3.09
CA GLY A 37 -9.46 6.79 -2.30
C GLY A 37 -10.29 7.48 -1.23
N VAL A 38 -9.69 8.47 -0.59
CA VAL A 38 -10.34 9.37 0.37
C VAL A 38 -9.67 10.74 0.25
N ARG A 39 -10.46 11.82 0.26
CA ARG A 39 -9.95 13.20 0.10
C ARG A 39 -9.04 13.39 -1.12
N GLY A 40 -9.34 12.69 -2.22
CA GLY A 40 -8.55 12.76 -3.46
C GLY A 40 -7.25 11.92 -3.46
N VAL A 41 -6.91 11.26 -2.36
CA VAL A 41 -5.71 10.40 -2.23
C VAL A 41 -6.12 8.94 -2.38
N ARG A 42 -5.34 8.17 -3.15
CA ARG A 42 -5.56 6.73 -3.34
C ARG A 42 -4.40 5.93 -2.78
N LEU A 43 -4.70 4.80 -2.15
CA LEU A 43 -3.68 3.90 -1.62
C LEU A 43 -2.98 3.17 -2.78
N GLU A 44 -1.64 3.28 -2.81
CA GLU A 44 -0.81 2.54 -3.76
C GLU A 44 -0.90 1.05 -3.49
N THR A 45 -1.10 0.25 -4.56
CA THR A 45 -1.14 -1.20 -4.45
C THR A 45 -0.48 -1.84 -5.66
N THR A 46 0.03 -3.04 -5.47
CA THR A 46 0.63 -3.84 -6.53
C THR A 46 -0.02 -5.23 -6.62
N LEU A 47 0.00 -5.82 -7.82
CA LEU A 47 -0.43 -7.18 -8.07
C LEU A 47 0.79 -8.09 -8.13
N VAL A 48 0.84 -9.09 -7.25
CA VAL A 48 1.87 -10.13 -7.23
C VAL A 48 1.16 -11.47 -7.28
N ALA A 49 1.41 -12.26 -8.32
CA ALA A 49 0.80 -13.57 -8.54
C ALA A 49 -0.75 -13.58 -8.37
N GLY A 50 -1.43 -12.57 -8.93
CA GLY A 50 -2.90 -12.45 -8.87
C GLY A 50 -3.47 -11.96 -7.53
N ARG A 51 -2.63 -11.76 -6.51
CA ARG A 51 -3.02 -11.21 -5.21
C ARG A 51 -2.57 -9.75 -5.10
N ARG A 52 -3.35 -8.94 -4.40
CA ARG A 52 -3.02 -7.52 -4.18
C ARG A 52 -2.31 -7.31 -2.86
N PHE A 53 -1.27 -6.50 -2.94
CA PHE A 53 -0.44 -6.10 -1.81
C PHE A 53 -0.34 -4.57 -1.77
N THR A 54 -0.12 -4.06 -0.58
CA THR A 54 0.36 -2.69 -0.33
C THR A 54 1.70 -2.81 0.37
N SER A 55 2.36 -1.71 0.70
CA SER A 55 3.51 -1.70 1.60
C SER A 55 3.21 -0.88 2.86
N ARG A 56 4.07 -0.99 3.88
CA ARG A 56 4.02 -0.14 5.07
C ARG A 56 4.25 1.34 4.70
N GLU A 57 5.23 1.57 3.86
CA GLU A 57 5.70 2.87 3.41
C GLU A 57 4.63 3.56 2.54
N ALA A 58 3.90 2.81 1.70
CA ALA A 58 2.76 3.33 0.96
C ALA A 58 1.59 3.73 1.88
N ILE A 59 1.35 2.98 2.96
CA ILE A 59 0.31 3.35 3.95
C ILE A 59 0.71 4.63 4.66
N GLU A 60 1.97 4.78 5.06
CA GLU A 60 2.48 5.99 5.70
C GLU A 60 2.33 7.22 4.78
N ARG A 61 2.82 7.12 3.54
CA ARG A 61 2.64 8.17 2.52
C ARG A 61 1.16 8.52 2.28
N PHE A 62 0.32 7.49 2.23
CA PHE A 62 -1.11 7.67 2.04
C PHE A 62 -1.73 8.45 3.20
N LEU A 63 -1.44 8.08 4.45
CA LEU A 63 -1.96 8.76 5.64
C LEU A 63 -1.46 10.20 5.72
N GLU A 64 -0.17 10.43 5.44
CA GLU A 64 0.40 11.77 5.39
C GLU A 64 -0.32 12.64 4.35
N SER A 65 -0.52 12.11 3.14
CA SER A 65 -1.22 12.82 2.06
C SER A 65 -2.68 13.10 2.42
N VAL A 66 -3.38 12.13 3.02
CA VAL A 66 -4.77 12.28 3.47
C VAL A 66 -4.88 13.37 4.55
N ASN A 67 -3.92 13.44 5.47
CA ASN A 67 -3.90 14.46 6.52
C ASN A 67 -3.60 15.85 5.93
N ARG A 68 -2.61 15.98 5.06
CA ARG A 68 -2.35 17.25 4.34
C ARG A 68 -3.59 17.75 3.59
N ALA A 69 -4.29 16.86 2.89
CA ALA A 69 -5.56 17.18 2.24
C ALA A 69 -6.69 17.54 3.22
N ALA A 70 -6.65 17.01 4.45
CA ALA A 70 -7.60 17.37 5.51
C ALA A 70 -7.31 18.77 6.08
N ASP A 71 -6.03 19.14 6.16
CA ASP A 71 -5.57 20.46 6.62
C ASP A 71 -5.73 21.56 5.55
N GLY A 72 -6.30 21.22 4.39
CA GLY A 72 -6.56 22.17 3.31
C GLY A 72 -5.33 22.50 2.47
N GLU A 73 -4.21 21.80 2.67
CA GLU A 73 -3.06 21.91 1.78
C GLU A 73 -3.43 21.29 0.44
N ALA A 74 -3.29 22.08 -0.63
CA ALA A 74 -3.41 21.55 -1.98
C ALA A 74 -2.30 20.52 -2.19
N LEU A 75 -2.68 19.25 -2.20
CA LEU A 75 -1.74 18.20 -2.53
C LEU A 75 -1.18 18.48 -3.93
N PRO A 76 0.14 18.36 -4.14
CA PRO A 76 0.64 18.28 -5.50
C PRO A 76 -0.17 17.18 -6.18
N SER A 77 -0.80 17.51 -7.30
CA SER A 77 -1.55 16.57 -8.13
C SER A 77 -0.57 15.54 -8.70
N GLY A 78 -0.20 14.61 -7.82
CA GLY A 78 0.91 13.69 -7.98
C GLY A 78 0.52 12.64 -8.99
N VAL A 79 0.88 12.92 -10.24
CA VAL A 79 1.31 11.99 -11.28
C VAL A 79 0.39 10.77 -11.42
N ARG A 80 -0.31 10.69 -12.56
CA ARG A 80 -0.74 9.40 -13.12
C ARG A 80 0.52 8.52 -13.27
N GLN A 81 0.97 7.87 -12.22
CA GLN A 81 2.13 6.99 -12.28
C GLN A 81 1.75 5.86 -13.21
N SER A 82 2.36 5.91 -14.38
CA SER A 82 2.04 5.08 -15.52
C SER A 82 2.18 3.60 -15.15
N ARG A 83 1.18 2.82 -15.58
CA ARG A 83 0.85 1.45 -15.16
C ARG A 83 1.90 0.35 -15.46
N ARG A 84 3.19 0.64 -15.72
CA ARG A 84 4.08 -0.38 -16.32
C ARG A 84 5.53 -0.51 -15.81
N ALA A 85 6.07 0.39 -14.99
CA ALA A 85 7.52 0.43 -14.79
C ALA A 85 8.12 -0.43 -13.65
N GLY A 86 7.32 -1.12 -12.82
CA GLY A 86 7.85 -1.71 -11.58
C GLY A 86 8.02 -3.23 -11.51
N MET A 87 7.44 -4.01 -12.42
CA MET A 87 6.95 -5.38 -12.11
C MET A 87 7.99 -6.50 -11.89
N ALA A 88 9.30 -6.28 -12.08
CA ALA A 88 10.25 -7.41 -12.19
C ALA A 88 10.98 -7.83 -10.91
N GLU A 89 11.13 -6.97 -9.90
CA GLU A 89 12.13 -7.20 -8.84
C GLU A 89 11.57 -7.80 -7.54
N ALA A 90 10.35 -7.43 -7.13
CA ALA A 90 9.80 -7.84 -5.83
C ALA A 90 9.23 -9.26 -5.78
N ALA A 91 9.01 -9.91 -6.93
CA ALA A 91 8.54 -11.28 -6.97
C ALA A 91 9.53 -12.25 -6.28
N GLN A 92 10.81 -11.87 -6.21
CA GLN A 92 11.89 -12.72 -5.69
C GLN A 92 12.01 -12.70 -4.16
N VAL A 93 11.62 -11.59 -3.50
CA VAL A 93 11.78 -11.43 -2.05
C VAL A 93 10.63 -12.07 -1.27
N ALA A 94 9.40 -11.98 -1.79
CA ALA A 94 8.24 -12.65 -1.21
C ALA A 94 8.40 -14.19 -1.24
N LEU A 95 8.96 -14.73 -2.32
CA LEU A 95 9.28 -16.16 -2.41
C LEU A 95 10.32 -16.58 -1.36
N ARG A 96 11.28 -15.71 -1.02
CA ARG A 96 12.28 -15.98 0.03
C ARG A 96 11.69 -15.94 1.45
N ALA A 97 10.76 -15.01 1.71
CA ALA A 97 10.11 -14.90 3.01
C ALA A 97 9.15 -16.08 3.29
N GLU A 98 8.42 -16.55 2.27
CA GLU A 98 7.52 -17.72 2.41
C GLU A 98 8.30 -19.03 2.65
N LEU A 99 9.54 -19.16 2.13
CA LEU A 99 10.40 -20.32 2.37
C LEU A 99 10.94 -20.41 3.82
N GLN A 100 10.89 -19.33 4.60
CA GLN A 100 11.44 -19.30 5.97
C GLN A 100 10.40 -19.58 7.08
N GLY A 101 9.11 -19.68 6.75
CA GLY A 101 8.02 -19.81 7.73
C GLY A 101 7.44 -21.22 7.96
N HIS A 102 7.95 -22.26 7.29
CA HIS A 102 7.36 -23.61 7.34
C HIS A 102 8.30 -24.64 7.98
N ARG A 103 8.65 -24.43 9.25
CA ARG A 103 9.17 -25.49 10.14
C ARG A 103 9.03 -25.08 11.60
N SER A 104 7.98 -25.56 12.25
CA SER A 104 7.94 -26.09 13.62
C SER A 104 6.59 -26.74 13.85
#